data_AF-A0A382VTS5-F1
#
_entry.id   AF-A0A382VTS5-F1
#
_cell.length_a   1.000
_cell.length_b   1.000
_cell.length_c   1.000
_cell.angle_alpha   90.00
_cell.angle_beta   90.00
_cell.angle_gamma   90.00
#
_symmetry.space_group_name_H-M   'P 1'
#
loop_
_entity.id
_entity.type
_entity.pdbx_description
1 polymer ?
#
loop_
_entity_poly.entity_id
_entity_poly.type
_entity_poly.pdbx_seq_one_letter_code
_entity_poly.pdbx_strand_id
1 'polypeptide(L)'
;MTIYNFAAGPAILPTQVLRQAQRDLVSWPSVGLSLLEMSHRSKTVVDMIDAAEADIRSLAGIPGNYRILFLQGGASLQFSMVPMNLLTQNGKADHVVTGNFAKLALQDAQKVGNVRVAGTTETSNFDRVPGQEDLTLDPEADYVHFTSNNTIYGTEWAKEPDT
;
A
#
# COMPACT_ATOMS: atom_id res chain seq x y z
N MET A 1 -11.03 -12.26 31.62
CA MET A 1 -10.15 -12.93 30.64
C MET A 1 -9.72 -11.88 29.64
N THR A 2 -8.41 -11.69 29.45
CA THR A 2 -7.87 -10.74 28.44
C THR A 2 -7.84 -11.44 27.08
N ILE A 3 -8.35 -10.77 26.04
CA ILE A 3 -8.35 -11.28 24.67
C ILE A 3 -7.21 -10.61 23.91
N TYR A 4 -6.35 -11.41 23.28
CA TYR A 4 -5.27 -10.93 22.42
C TYR A 4 -5.58 -11.32 20.97
N ASN A 5 -5.57 -10.33 20.06
CA ASN A 5 -5.79 -10.54 18.64
C ASN A 5 -4.48 -10.39 17.87
N PHE A 6 -3.97 -11.49 17.32
CA PHE A 6 -2.75 -11.56 16.50
C PHE A 6 -3.05 -11.70 14.99
N ALA A 7 -4.25 -11.31 14.54
CA ALA A 7 -4.63 -11.38 13.14
C ALA A 7 -3.69 -10.55 12.25
N ALA A 8 -3.25 -11.13 11.13
CA ALA A 8 -2.39 -10.48 10.14
C ALA A 8 -3.12 -9.48 9.24
N GLY A 9 -4.46 -9.53 9.21
CA GLY A 9 -5.30 -8.68 8.38
C GLY A 9 -6.76 -9.16 8.33
N PRO A 10 -7.77 -8.31 8.65
CA PRO A 10 -7.64 -6.98 9.25
C PRO A 10 -6.95 -7.00 10.62
N ALA A 11 -6.08 -6.02 10.87
CA ALA A 11 -5.32 -5.92 12.12
C ALA A 11 -6.17 -5.35 13.26
N ILE A 12 -5.66 -5.45 14.50
CA ILE A 12 -6.28 -4.82 15.66
C ILE A 12 -6.26 -3.29 15.52
N LEU A 13 -7.39 -2.66 15.85
CA LEU A 13 -7.50 -1.20 15.95
C LEU A 13 -7.32 -0.73 17.40
N PRO A 14 -6.70 0.45 17.64
CA PRO A 14 -6.67 1.04 18.97
C PRO A 14 -8.08 1.24 19.52
N THR A 15 -8.33 0.80 20.76
CA THR A 15 -9.67 0.86 21.36
C THR A 15 -10.24 2.29 21.42
N GLN A 16 -9.38 3.30 21.56
CA GLN A 16 -9.80 4.70 21.56
C GLN A 16 -10.45 5.14 20.24
N VAL A 17 -9.94 4.65 19.10
CA VAL A 17 -10.49 4.94 17.76
C VAL A 17 -11.87 4.31 17.62
N LEU A 18 -12.01 3.03 18.01
CA LEU A 18 -13.29 2.33 17.98
C LEU A 18 -14.35 3.02 18.86
N ARG A 19 -13.95 3.46 20.06
CA ARG A 19 -14.85 4.18 20.97
C ARG A 19 -15.29 5.53 20.42
N GLN A 20 -14.41 6.26 19.73
CA GLN A 20 -14.78 7.52 19.10
C GLN A 20 -15.73 7.30 17.93
N ALA A 21 -15.38 6.40 17.01
CA ALA A 21 -16.24 6.04 15.89
C ALA A 21 -17.64 5.59 16.37
N GLN A 22 -17.71 4.77 17.42
CA GLN A 22 -18.98 4.35 18.02
C GLN A 22 -19.81 5.53 18.54
N ARG A 23 -19.20 6.47 19.26
CA ARG A 23 -19.91 7.65 19.80
C ARG A 23 -20.45 8.54 18.70
N ASP A 24 -19.65 8.74 17.64
CA ASP A 24 -19.93 9.74 16.61
C ASP A 24 -20.72 9.15 15.42
N LEU A 25 -20.95 7.84 15.39
CA LEU A 25 -21.55 7.12 14.25
C LEU A 25 -22.94 7.64 13.88
N VAL A 26 -23.81 7.82 14.87
CA VAL A 26 -25.22 8.20 14.64
C VAL A 26 -25.36 9.70 14.45
N SER A 27 -24.47 10.48 15.05
CA SER A 27 -24.51 11.93 15.01
C SER A 27 -23.10 12.48 15.12
N TRP A 28 -22.57 12.95 13.99
CA TRP A 28 -21.27 13.60 13.98
C TRP A 28 -21.33 14.89 14.81
N PRO A 29 -20.31 15.16 15.64
CA PRO A 29 -20.29 16.34 16.51
C PRO A 29 -20.61 17.62 15.73
N SER A 30 -21.53 18.42 16.26
CA SER A 30 -22.01 19.71 15.71
C SER A 30 -22.77 19.68 14.37
N VAL A 31 -22.89 18.53 13.71
CA VAL A 31 -23.62 18.40 12.42
C VAL A 31 -24.99 17.77 12.60
N GLY A 32 -25.15 16.86 13.57
CA GLY A 32 -26.44 16.25 13.86
C GLY A 32 -26.84 15.10 12.93
N LEU A 33 -26.00 14.74 11.96
CA LEU A 33 -26.22 13.66 10.98
C LEU A 33 -25.12 12.59 11.11
N SER A 34 -25.42 11.35 10.71
CA SER A 34 -24.38 10.32 10.59
C SER A 34 -23.40 10.68 9.46
N LEU A 35 -22.11 10.41 9.65
CA LEU A 35 -21.11 10.53 8.58
C LEU A 35 -21.52 9.73 7.33
N LEU A 36 -22.21 8.60 7.52
CA LEU A 36 -22.66 7.71 6.45
C LEU A 36 -23.75 8.33 5.55
N GLU A 37 -24.40 9.40 6.02
CA GLU A 37 -25.47 10.12 5.31
C GLU A 37 -24.97 11.44 4.69
N MET A 38 -23.72 11.82 4.97
CA MET A 38 -23.17 13.09 4.51
C MET A 38 -22.72 13.01 3.05
N SER A 39 -22.98 14.08 2.31
CA SER A 39 -22.36 14.28 1.00
C SER A 39 -20.84 14.36 1.14
N HIS A 40 -20.12 13.64 0.28
CA HIS A 40 -18.65 13.74 0.18
C HIS A 40 -18.15 15.14 -0.20
N ARG A 41 -19.04 16.02 -0.67
CA ARG A 41 -18.75 17.43 -0.99
C ARG A 41 -19.15 18.40 0.12
N SER A 42 -19.76 17.92 1.19
CA SER A 42 -20.09 18.77 2.33
C SER A 42 -18.81 19.27 2.99
N LYS A 43 -18.85 20.48 3.55
CA LYS A 43 -17.69 21.07 4.23
C LYS A 43 -17.12 20.13 5.29
N THR A 44 -17.98 19.47 6.08
CA THR A 44 -17.55 18.52 7.11
C THR A 44 -16.72 17.37 6.55
N VAL A 45 -17.15 16.74 5.45
CA VAL A 45 -16.41 15.60 4.87
C VAL A 45 -15.12 16.06 4.20
N VAL A 46 -15.14 17.22 3.51
CA VAL A 46 -13.93 17.80 2.93
C VAL A 46 -12.90 18.12 4.01
N ASP A 47 -13.30 18.84 5.06
CA ASP A 47 -12.42 19.18 6.18
C ASP A 47 -11.84 17.91 6.87
N MET A 48 -12.64 16.83 6.98
CA MET A 48 -12.19 15.54 7.52
C MET A 48 -11.15 14.87 6.62
N ILE A 49 -11.35 14.87 5.30
CA ILE A 49 -10.40 14.27 4.35
C ILE A 49 -9.11 15.09 4.30
N ASP A 50 -9.22 16.42 4.30
CA ASP A 50 -8.07 17.34 4.32
C ASP A 50 -7.24 17.15 5.60
N ALA A 51 -7.90 16.98 6.75
CA ALA A 51 -7.22 16.65 8.01
C ALA A 51 -6.52 15.28 7.94
N ALA A 52 -7.19 14.26 7.39
CA ALA A 52 -6.58 12.94 7.22
C ALA A 52 -5.36 12.97 6.27
N GLU A 53 -5.42 13.75 5.18
CA GLU A 53 -4.26 13.96 4.30
C GLU A 53 -3.11 14.63 5.05
N ALA A 54 -3.38 15.71 5.79
CA ALA A 54 -2.38 16.45 6.55
C ALA A 54 -1.71 15.58 7.62
N ASP A 55 -2.50 14.77 8.33
CA ASP A 55 -2.01 13.84 9.36
C ASP A 55 -1.10 12.78 8.75
N ILE A 56 -1.49 12.14 7.64
CA ILE A 56 -0.65 11.16 6.93
C ILE A 56 0.65 11.80 6.47
N ARG A 57 0.56 13.01 5.87
CA ARG A 57 1.72 13.74 5.38
C ARG A 57 2.72 14.05 6.48
N SER A 58 2.22 14.53 7.62
CA SER A 58 3.03 14.84 8.80
C SER A 58 3.66 13.57 9.40
N LEU A 59 2.86 12.52 9.59
CA LEU A 59 3.28 11.26 10.21
C LEU A 59 4.38 10.55 9.41
N ALA A 60 4.23 10.50 8.08
CA ALA A 60 5.15 9.79 7.19
C ALA A 60 6.24 10.70 6.58
N GLY A 61 6.26 12.00 6.92
CA GLY A 61 7.25 12.94 6.38
C GLY A 61 7.16 13.14 4.87
N ILE A 62 5.95 13.09 4.28
CA ILE A 62 5.75 13.11 2.82
C ILE A 62 5.97 14.54 2.28
N PRO A 63 6.92 14.76 1.35
CA PRO A 63 7.23 16.10 0.85
C PRO A 63 6.13 16.65 -0.08
N GLY A 64 6.12 17.97 -0.25
CA GLY A 64 5.04 18.69 -0.96
C GLY A 64 4.91 18.36 -2.46
N ASN A 65 5.93 17.72 -3.05
CA ASN A 65 5.92 17.24 -4.44
C ASN A 65 5.24 15.87 -4.62
N TYR A 66 4.71 15.26 -3.56
CA TYR A 66 3.90 14.03 -3.61
C TYR A 66 2.42 14.30 -3.34
N ARG A 67 1.56 13.50 -3.98
CA ARG A 67 0.10 13.50 -3.80
C ARG A 67 -0.32 12.26 -3.00
N ILE A 68 -1.30 12.44 -2.11
CA ILE A 68 -1.90 11.36 -1.32
C ILE A 68 -3.28 11.05 -1.93
N LEU A 69 -3.57 9.78 -2.19
CA LEU A 69 -4.82 9.34 -2.81
C LEU A 69 -5.55 8.36 -1.89
N PHE A 70 -6.85 8.58 -1.69
CA PHE A 70 -7.74 7.67 -0.96
C PHE A 70 -8.56 6.85 -1.98
N LEU A 71 -8.13 5.62 -2.25
CA LEU A 71 -8.70 4.76 -3.30
C LEU A 71 -9.38 3.51 -2.75
N GLN A 72 -10.40 3.04 -3.47
CA GLN A 72 -11.03 1.74 -3.23
C GLN A 72 -10.30 0.61 -3.99
N GLY A 73 -10.71 -0.64 -3.76
CA GLY A 73 -10.17 -1.82 -4.44
C GLY A 73 -8.94 -2.46 -3.79
N GLY A 74 -8.38 -1.82 -2.76
CA GLY A 74 -7.25 -2.34 -1.99
C GLY A 74 -5.95 -2.46 -2.79
N ALA A 75 -4.92 -3.03 -2.17
CA ALA A 75 -3.61 -3.21 -2.81
C ALA A 75 -3.69 -4.08 -4.08
N SER A 76 -4.57 -5.09 -4.09
CA SER A 76 -4.75 -5.97 -5.25
C SER A 76 -5.17 -5.22 -6.51
N LEU A 77 -6.03 -4.20 -6.40
CA LEU A 77 -6.37 -3.38 -7.57
C LEU A 77 -5.14 -2.57 -8.06
N GLN A 78 -4.30 -2.12 -7.14
CA GLN A 78 -3.11 -1.34 -7.48
C GLN A 78 -2.07 -2.14 -8.25
N PHE A 79 -2.01 -3.47 -8.09
CA PHE A 79 -1.11 -4.34 -8.85
C PHE A 79 -1.29 -4.22 -10.37
N SER A 80 -2.50 -3.90 -10.84
CA SER A 80 -2.77 -3.60 -12.25
C SER A 80 -2.81 -2.09 -12.52
N MET A 81 -3.29 -1.28 -11.58
CA MET A 81 -3.42 0.17 -11.77
C MET A 81 -2.07 0.87 -11.93
N VAL A 82 -1.06 0.46 -11.18
CA VAL A 82 0.30 1.00 -11.28
C VAL A 82 0.88 0.83 -12.70
N PRO A 83 0.99 -0.39 -13.26
CA PRO A 83 1.51 -0.55 -14.62
C PRO A 83 0.65 0.14 -15.68
N MET A 84 -0.67 0.20 -15.51
CA MET A 84 -1.55 0.92 -16.46
C MET A 84 -1.30 2.43 -16.54
N ASN A 85 -0.69 3.01 -15.49
CA ASN A 85 -0.40 4.45 -15.44
C ASN A 85 1.09 4.77 -15.63
N LEU A 86 1.99 3.88 -15.20
CA LEU A 86 3.43 4.15 -15.19
C LEU A 86 4.19 3.55 -16.37
N LEU A 87 3.72 2.44 -16.96
CA LEU A 87 4.40 1.89 -18.13
C LEU A 87 4.25 2.85 -19.32
N THR A 88 5.37 3.20 -19.92
CA THR A 88 5.39 3.98 -21.15
C THR A 88 4.94 3.10 -22.33
N GLN A 89 4.74 3.72 -23.50
CA GLN A 89 4.44 2.93 -24.70
C GLN A 89 5.62 2.01 -25.05
N ASN A 90 5.39 0.69 -25.01
CA ASN A 90 6.43 -0.35 -25.08
C ASN A 90 7.41 -0.34 -23.89
N GLY A 91 7.01 0.30 -22.80
CA GLY A 91 7.74 0.36 -21.54
C GLY A 91 7.94 -1.00 -20.89
N LYS A 92 8.93 -1.06 -20.00
CA LYS A 92 9.30 -2.27 -19.25
C LYS A 92 9.43 -1.95 -17.78
N ALA A 93 9.17 -2.94 -16.92
CA ALA A 93 9.36 -2.79 -15.48
C ALA A 93 10.00 -4.02 -14.85
N ASP A 94 10.66 -3.77 -13.73
CA ASP A 94 11.37 -4.78 -12.96
C ASP A 94 10.65 -5.05 -11.64
N HIS A 95 10.41 -6.32 -11.34
CA HIS A 95 9.83 -6.75 -10.07
C HIS A 95 10.83 -7.59 -9.29
N VAL A 96 10.96 -7.29 -7.99
CA VAL A 96 11.69 -8.13 -7.03
C VAL A 96 10.69 -9.01 -6.28
N VAL A 97 10.80 -10.32 -6.44
CA VAL A 97 9.83 -11.29 -5.94
C VAL A 97 10.31 -11.93 -4.65
N THR A 98 9.84 -11.40 -3.52
CA THR A 98 10.26 -11.84 -2.17
C THR A 98 9.14 -12.51 -1.37
N GLY A 99 8.02 -12.86 -2.01
CA GLY A 99 6.91 -13.53 -1.34
C GLY A 99 5.63 -13.54 -2.16
N ASN A 100 4.53 -13.93 -1.50
CA ASN A 100 3.24 -14.15 -2.17
C ASN A 100 2.68 -12.87 -2.80
N PHE A 101 2.68 -11.74 -2.09
CA PHE A 101 2.13 -10.49 -2.63
C PHE A 101 2.97 -9.93 -3.77
N ALA A 102 4.30 -10.09 -3.73
CA ALA A 102 5.17 -9.74 -4.84
C ALA A 102 4.89 -10.57 -6.09
N LYS A 103 4.60 -11.88 -5.93
CA LYS A 103 4.15 -12.75 -7.04
C LYS A 103 2.82 -12.29 -7.64
N LEU A 104 1.83 -11.98 -6.80
CA LEU A 104 0.53 -11.50 -7.27
C LEU A 104 0.66 -10.17 -8.02
N ALA A 105 1.49 -9.25 -7.51
CA ALA A 105 1.79 -7.99 -8.17
C ALA A 105 2.41 -8.21 -9.56
N LEU A 106 3.41 -9.09 -9.66
CA LEU A 106 4.03 -9.46 -10.93
C LEU A 106 3.01 -10.04 -11.91
N GLN A 107 2.18 -11.00 -11.47
CA GLN A 107 1.20 -11.67 -12.33
C GLN A 107 0.17 -10.71 -12.92
N ASP A 108 -0.27 -9.71 -12.16
CA ASP A 108 -1.19 -8.69 -12.67
C ASP A 108 -0.48 -7.67 -13.56
N ALA A 109 0.74 -7.28 -13.23
CA ALA A 109 1.51 -6.34 -14.03
C ALA A 109 1.89 -6.90 -15.42
N GLN A 110 2.20 -8.20 -15.49
CA GLN A 110 2.48 -8.90 -16.75
C GLN A 110 1.28 -9.00 -17.70
N LYS A 111 0.05 -8.78 -17.22
CA LYS A 111 -1.14 -8.69 -18.08
C LYS A 111 -1.21 -7.34 -18.80
N VAL A 112 -0.54 -6.32 -18.28
CA VAL A 112 -0.59 -4.94 -18.76
C VAL A 112 0.58 -4.62 -19.69
N GLY A 113 1.79 -5.10 -19.39
CA GLY A 113 2.96 -4.83 -20.21
C GLY A 113 4.15 -5.74 -19.93
N ASN A 114 5.32 -5.34 -20.42
CA ASN A 114 6.54 -6.14 -20.34
C ASN A 114 7.17 -6.02 -18.94
N VAL A 115 6.87 -6.97 -18.05
CA VAL A 115 7.37 -6.97 -16.67
C VAL A 115 8.17 -8.25 -16.42
N ARG A 116 9.40 -8.10 -15.90
CA ARG A 116 10.30 -9.22 -15.62
C ARG A 116 10.70 -9.30 -14.16
N VAL A 117 11.21 -10.46 -13.76
CA VAL A 117 11.79 -10.68 -12.43
C VAL A 117 13.24 -10.20 -12.46
N ALA A 118 13.55 -9.18 -11.67
CA ALA A 118 14.91 -8.67 -11.54
C ALA A 118 15.67 -9.27 -10.33
N GLY A 119 14.95 -9.88 -9.39
CA GLY A 119 15.53 -10.61 -8.26
C GLY A 119 14.47 -11.44 -7.55
N THR A 120 14.86 -12.58 -6.98
CA THR A 120 13.92 -13.47 -6.25
C THR A 120 14.64 -14.35 -5.23
N THR A 121 13.96 -14.67 -4.14
CA THR A 121 14.39 -15.66 -3.13
C THR A 121 13.47 -16.88 -3.08
N GLU A 122 12.74 -17.13 -4.17
CA GLU A 122 11.79 -18.24 -4.28
C GLU A 122 12.45 -19.63 -4.07
N THR A 123 13.69 -19.79 -4.51
CA THR A 123 14.43 -21.06 -4.39
C THR A 123 14.70 -21.46 -2.93
N SER A 124 14.73 -20.50 -2.01
CA SER A 124 14.84 -20.72 -0.56
C SER A 124 13.49 -20.55 0.15
N ASN A 125 12.38 -20.60 -0.58
CA ASN A 125 11.02 -20.41 -0.06
C ASN A 125 10.85 -19.05 0.66
N PHE A 126 11.47 -17.99 0.12
CA PHE A 126 11.35 -16.61 0.62
C PHE A 126 11.79 -16.40 2.07
N ASP A 127 12.75 -17.20 2.54
CA ASP A 127 13.34 -17.13 3.89
C ASP A 127 14.19 -15.88 4.16
N ARG A 128 14.48 -15.09 3.12
CA ARG A 128 15.18 -13.79 3.19
C ARG A 128 14.74 -12.87 2.05
N VAL A 129 15.13 -11.60 2.14
CA VAL A 129 15.16 -10.67 0.99
C VAL A 129 16.52 -10.76 0.28
N PRO A 130 16.61 -10.54 -1.05
CA PRO A 130 17.87 -10.56 -1.78
C PRO A 130 18.77 -9.38 -1.40
N GLY A 131 20.09 -9.55 -1.54
CA GLY A 131 21.05 -8.45 -1.48
C GLY A 131 21.01 -7.59 -2.75
N GLN A 132 21.65 -6.41 -2.74
CA GLN A 132 21.71 -5.54 -3.92
C GLN A 132 22.43 -6.23 -5.09
N GLU A 133 23.45 -7.03 -4.78
CA GLU A 133 24.23 -7.83 -5.72
C GLU A 133 23.44 -8.99 -6.35
N ASP A 134 22.33 -9.39 -5.74
CA ASP A 134 21.43 -10.42 -6.28
C ASP A 134 20.42 -9.82 -7.28
N LEU A 135 20.35 -8.49 -7.39
CA LEU A 135 19.42 -7.79 -8.28
C LEU A 135 20.06 -7.51 -9.64
N THR A 136 19.35 -7.91 -10.70
CA THR A 136 19.69 -7.59 -12.09
C THR A 136 18.70 -6.56 -12.63
N LEU A 137 18.85 -5.30 -12.21
CA LEU A 137 17.98 -4.19 -12.61
C LEU A 137 18.29 -3.67 -14.02
N ASP A 138 17.25 -3.30 -14.76
CA ASP A 138 17.34 -2.65 -16.07
C ASP A 138 17.34 -1.13 -15.88
N PRO A 139 18.40 -0.41 -16.27
CA PRO A 139 18.46 1.05 -16.14
C PRO A 139 17.44 1.78 -17.02
N GLU A 140 16.81 1.09 -17.97
CA GLU A 140 15.72 1.61 -18.80
C GLU A 140 14.33 1.13 -18.35
N ALA A 141 14.21 0.52 -17.15
CA ALA A 141 12.90 0.22 -16.58
C ALA A 141 12.15 1.51 -16.21
N ASP A 142 10.86 1.56 -16.52
CA ASP A 142 9.98 2.69 -16.14
C ASP A 142 9.78 2.75 -14.62
N TYR A 143 9.81 1.59 -13.95
CA TYR A 143 9.81 1.49 -12.50
C TYR A 143 10.37 0.13 -12.02
N VAL A 144 10.75 0.11 -10.74
CA VAL A 144 11.05 -1.10 -9.98
C VAL A 144 9.98 -1.28 -8.91
N HIS A 145 9.41 -2.49 -8.81
CA HIS A 145 8.47 -2.86 -7.76
C HIS A 145 9.09 -3.86 -6.79
N PHE A 146 9.02 -3.56 -5.50
CA PHE A 146 9.37 -4.48 -4.42
C PHE A 146 8.27 -4.48 -3.35
N THR A 147 8.24 -5.51 -2.52
CA THR A 147 7.35 -5.60 -1.36
C THR A 147 8.17 -5.45 -0.09
N SER A 148 8.02 -4.32 0.61
CA SER A 148 8.83 -3.97 1.79
C SER A 148 8.73 -4.99 2.92
N ASN A 149 7.52 -5.47 3.23
CA ASN A 149 7.27 -6.50 4.24
C ASN A 149 6.43 -7.65 3.66
N ASN A 150 6.95 -8.87 3.73
CA ASN A 150 6.32 -10.07 3.18
C ASN A 150 5.52 -10.81 4.27
N THR A 151 4.28 -10.38 4.51
CA THR A 151 3.46 -10.78 5.67
C THR A 151 3.30 -12.29 5.88
N ILE A 152 3.30 -13.10 4.81
CA ILE A 152 3.16 -14.57 4.91
C ILE A 152 4.47 -15.23 5.31
N TYR A 153 5.61 -14.69 4.86
CA TYR A 153 6.92 -15.30 4.99
C TYR A 153 7.75 -14.71 6.14
N GLY A 154 7.34 -13.57 6.69
CA GLY A 154 8.00 -12.95 7.83
C GLY A 154 9.36 -12.33 7.49
N THR A 155 9.57 -11.94 6.23
CA THR A 155 10.78 -11.26 5.76
C THR A 155 10.51 -9.81 5.40
N GLU A 156 11.42 -8.93 5.77
CA GLU A 156 11.29 -7.48 5.61
C GLU A 156 12.61 -6.88 5.12
N TRP A 157 12.49 -5.86 4.27
CA TRP A 157 13.61 -5.04 3.84
C TRP A 157 14.00 -4.06 4.94
N ALA A 158 15.21 -4.18 5.47
CA ALA A 158 15.73 -3.22 6.46
C ALA A 158 15.98 -1.82 5.85
N LYS A 159 16.24 -1.78 4.55
CA LYS A 159 16.36 -0.58 3.71
C LYS A 159 15.81 -0.89 2.33
N GLU A 160 15.32 0.12 1.64
CA GLU A 160 14.90 -0.01 0.24
C GLU A 160 16.10 -0.40 -0.65
N PRO A 161 15.88 -1.19 -1.72
CA PRO A 161 16.93 -1.47 -2.70
C PRO A 161 17.31 -0.20 -3.46
N ASP A 162 18.56 -0.10 -3.90
CA ASP A 162 18.99 0.94 -4.83
C ASP A 162 18.45 0.60 -6.24
N THR A 163 17.76 1.55 -6.88
CA THR A 163 17.06 1.35 -8.17
C THR A 163 17.52 2.28 -9.27
#